data_AF-A0A2U2AJ09-F1
#
_entry.id   AF-A0A2U2AJ09-F1
#
_cell.length_a   1.000
_cell.length_b   1.000
_cell.length_c   1.000
_cell.angle_alpha   90.00
_cell.angle_beta   90.00
_cell.angle_gamma   90.00
#
_symmetry.space_group_name_H-M   'P 1'
#
loop_
_entity.id
_entity.type
_entity.pdbx_description
1 polymer ?
#
loop_
_entity_poly.entity_id
_entity_poly.type
_entity_poly.pdbx_seq_one_letter_code
_entity_poly.pdbx_strand_id
1 'polypeptide(L)'
;MIMMSKCVEEEIKKMDQKDEELLMVEDEEAVAEAVILNSTLNSRGELELQLPAEAATKAFAQQFSTLLQREMRSLKWRDLKLYLHGNLGAGKTTFARYFIQAFGIKGTVKSPTYTLIEPYEITLPEEVIEKGRSKNEKPEKREKRDNGKRAGKGGIEPSSELMMIYHADLYRLASPLELYDLGLLEEQGIWLIEWPEKGEGVLPTADIELFLAREGESLTLRFLPQSEKGEALITPLHSHLDAYNHDSQAAQEA
;
A
#
# COMPACT_ATOMS: atom_id res chain seq x y z
N MET A 1 -45.73 10.44 19.62
CA MET A 1 -44.51 10.12 20.39
C MET A 1 -43.54 9.36 19.49
N ILE A 2 -43.02 9.99 18.41
CA ILE A 2 -42.06 9.37 17.45
C ILE A 2 -40.92 10.35 17.07
N MET A 3 -40.96 11.62 17.51
CA MET A 3 -39.91 12.60 17.15
C MET A 3 -38.63 12.50 17.99
N MET A 4 -38.62 11.80 19.12
CA MET A 4 -37.39 11.64 19.93
C MET A 4 -36.48 10.48 19.49
N SER A 5 -36.93 9.59 18.61
CA SER A 5 -36.12 8.44 18.16
C SER A 5 -35.10 8.82 17.08
N LYS A 6 -35.44 9.75 16.18
CA LYS A 6 -34.55 10.17 15.08
C LYS A 6 -33.39 11.05 15.56
N CYS A 7 -33.61 11.92 16.55
CA CYS A 7 -32.53 12.72 17.13
C CYS A 7 -31.47 11.83 17.80
N VAL A 8 -31.89 10.80 18.54
CA VAL A 8 -30.98 9.89 19.24
C VAL A 8 -30.20 9.01 18.25
N GLU A 9 -30.83 8.52 17.18
CA GLU A 9 -30.12 7.76 16.13
C GLU A 9 -29.12 8.62 15.35
N GLU A 10 -29.46 9.88 15.05
CA GLU A 10 -28.53 10.82 14.41
C GLU A 10 -27.39 11.24 15.35
N GLU A 11 -27.66 11.38 16.65
CA GLU A 11 -26.62 11.67 17.65
C GLU A 11 -25.70 10.47 17.87
N ILE A 12 -26.22 9.24 17.90
CA ILE A 12 -25.42 8.02 17.98
C ILE A 12 -24.55 7.88 16.72
N LYS A 13 -25.09 8.11 15.51
CA LYS A 13 -24.27 8.09 14.28
C LYS A 13 -23.22 9.19 14.22
N LYS A 14 -23.52 10.38 14.76
CA LYS A 14 -22.56 11.48 14.85
C LYS A 14 -21.48 11.21 15.91
N MET A 15 -21.80 10.51 17.00
CA MET A 15 -20.81 10.03 17.97
C MET A 15 -19.93 8.95 17.35
N ASP A 16 -20.51 7.94 16.67
CA ASP A 16 -19.75 6.88 15.99
C ASP A 16 -18.82 7.45 14.91
N GLN A 17 -19.30 8.39 14.08
CA GLN A 17 -18.46 9.04 13.07
C GLN A 17 -17.36 9.90 13.68
N LYS A 18 -17.64 10.59 14.79
CA LYS A 18 -16.66 11.47 15.43
C LYS A 18 -15.63 10.67 16.21
N ASP A 19 -16.02 9.52 16.77
CA ASP A 19 -15.13 8.56 17.41
C ASP A 19 -14.28 7.83 16.35
N GLU A 20 -14.85 7.46 15.19
CA GLU A 20 -14.08 6.97 14.03
C GLU A 20 -13.10 8.02 13.50
N GLU A 21 -13.53 9.28 13.34
CA GLU A 21 -12.68 10.37 12.84
C GLU A 21 -11.58 10.74 13.84
N LEU A 22 -11.87 10.73 15.15
CA LEU A 22 -10.87 10.93 16.21
C LEU A 22 -9.88 9.76 16.27
N LEU A 23 -10.37 8.51 16.22
CA LEU A 23 -9.51 7.32 16.14
C LEU A 23 -8.62 7.35 14.91
N MET A 24 -9.13 7.81 13.76
CA MET A 24 -8.35 7.95 12.51
C MET A 24 -7.26 9.02 12.63
N VAL A 25 -7.53 10.14 13.33
CA VAL A 25 -6.53 11.21 13.55
C VAL A 25 -5.44 10.77 14.53
N GLU A 26 -5.80 10.10 15.63
CA GLU A 26 -4.83 9.53 16.58
C GLU A 26 -3.96 8.46 15.90
N ASP A 27 -4.56 7.67 15.03
CA ASP A 27 -3.87 6.67 14.20
C ASP A 27 -2.91 7.28 13.17
N GLU A 28 -3.20 8.48 12.64
CA GLU A 28 -2.32 9.17 11.68
C GLU A 28 -1.10 9.79 12.37
N GLU A 29 -1.29 10.39 13.55
CA GLU A 29 -0.21 10.96 14.36
C GLU A 29 0.74 9.86 14.87
N ALA A 30 0.19 8.76 15.40
CA ALA A 30 0.97 7.60 15.84
C ALA A 30 1.76 6.93 14.70
N VAL A 31 1.26 7.02 13.46
CA VAL A 31 1.94 6.50 12.27
C VAL A 31 3.05 7.44 11.80
N ALA A 32 2.86 8.76 11.87
CA ALA A 32 3.89 9.73 11.51
C ALA A 32 5.14 9.62 12.41
N GLU A 33 4.93 9.30 13.68
CA GLU A 33 5.99 9.14 14.68
C GLU A 33 6.55 7.71 14.78
N ALA A 34 5.96 6.74 14.07
CA ALA A 34 6.36 5.34 14.20
C ALA A 34 7.75 5.09 13.61
N VAL A 35 8.65 4.55 14.43
CA VAL A 35 10.00 4.17 13.98
C VAL A 35 9.98 2.72 13.48
N ILE A 36 10.54 2.50 12.29
CA ILE A 36 10.78 1.16 11.72
C ILE A 36 12.18 0.73 12.14
N LEU A 37 12.30 -0.17 13.11
CA LEU A 37 13.60 -0.50 13.69
C LEU A 37 14.38 -1.50 12.81
N ASN A 38 15.71 -1.29 12.75
CA ASN A 38 16.70 -2.25 12.24
C ASN A 38 16.37 -2.85 10.86
N SER A 39 16.52 -2.05 9.81
CA SER A 39 16.54 -2.55 8.43
C SER A 39 17.91 -3.16 8.12
N THR A 40 17.95 -4.42 7.70
CA THR A 40 19.22 -5.08 7.33
C THR A 40 19.10 -5.76 5.98
N LEU A 41 19.94 -5.37 5.04
CA LEU A 41 20.07 -6.00 3.73
C LEU A 41 21.33 -6.86 3.70
N ASN A 42 21.16 -8.18 3.49
CA ASN A 42 22.29 -9.10 3.47
C ASN A 42 22.90 -9.24 2.06
N SER A 43 24.01 -9.97 1.96
CA SER A 43 24.74 -10.17 0.69
C SER A 43 23.97 -11.00 -0.36
N ARG A 44 22.84 -11.61 0.01
CA ARG A 44 21.93 -12.33 -0.89
C ARG A 44 20.76 -11.47 -1.37
N GLY A 45 20.71 -10.19 -0.98
CA GLY A 45 19.60 -9.30 -1.31
C GLY A 45 18.33 -9.55 -0.50
N GLU A 46 18.42 -10.29 0.62
CA GLU A 46 17.28 -10.45 1.53
C GLU A 46 17.25 -9.29 2.52
N LEU A 47 16.07 -8.68 2.69
CA LEU A 47 15.84 -7.56 3.60
C LEU A 47 15.07 -8.04 4.83
N GLU A 48 15.61 -7.78 6.01
CA GLU A 48 14.93 -8.04 7.29
C GLU A 48 14.65 -6.72 8.01
N LEU A 49 13.44 -6.59 8.56
CA LEU A 49 12.94 -5.40 9.26
C LEU A 49 12.25 -5.81 10.57
N GLN A 50 12.35 -4.97 11.60
CA GLN A 50 11.59 -5.14 12.85
C GLN A 50 10.61 -3.98 13.07
N LEU A 51 9.34 -4.33 13.27
CA LEU A 51 8.25 -3.39 13.47
C LEU A 51 7.77 -3.52 14.91
N PRO A 52 8.16 -2.62 15.84
CA PRO A 52 8.00 -2.83 17.28
C PRO A 52 6.54 -2.87 17.77
N ALA A 53 5.62 -2.29 17.00
CA ALA A 53 4.21 -2.20 17.34
C ALA A 53 3.33 -2.16 16.08
N GLU A 54 2.01 -2.21 16.28
CA GLU A 54 1.03 -2.16 15.19
C GLU A 54 1.10 -0.83 14.40
N ALA A 55 1.33 0.30 15.06
CA ALA A 55 1.54 1.59 14.40
C ALA A 55 2.71 1.55 13.41
N ALA A 56 3.83 0.90 13.77
CA ALA A 56 4.97 0.70 12.86
C ALA A 56 4.63 -0.21 11.67
N THR A 57 3.72 -1.17 11.86
CA THR A 57 3.21 -2.00 10.75
C THR A 57 2.40 -1.18 9.76
N LYS A 58 1.54 -0.29 10.26
CA LYS A 58 0.74 0.62 9.43
C LYS A 58 1.63 1.65 8.73
N ALA A 59 2.61 2.24 9.43
CA ALA A 59 3.59 3.15 8.85
C ALA A 59 4.41 2.47 7.74
N PHE A 60 4.94 1.27 8.02
CA PHE A 60 5.63 0.48 7.01
C PHE A 60 4.77 0.24 5.77
N ALA A 61 3.50 -0.15 5.95
CA ALA A 61 2.59 -0.37 4.83
C ALA A 61 2.40 0.88 3.96
N GLN A 62 2.32 2.07 4.56
CA GLN A 62 2.25 3.36 3.84
C GLN A 62 3.54 3.69 3.09
N GLN A 63 4.70 3.50 3.72
CA GLN A 63 5.99 3.74 3.05
C GLN A 63 6.19 2.75 1.90
N PHE A 64 5.85 1.48 2.13
CA PHE A 64 5.98 0.44 1.12
C PHE A 64 5.02 0.65 -0.06
N SER A 65 3.75 1.02 0.18
CA SER A 65 2.81 1.32 -0.90
C SER A 65 3.26 2.53 -1.71
N THR A 66 3.74 3.60 -1.06
CA THR A 66 4.22 4.81 -1.73
C THR A 66 5.40 4.50 -2.66
N LEU A 67 6.39 3.77 -2.15
CA LEU A 67 7.52 3.32 -2.94
C LEU A 67 7.08 2.42 -4.10
N LEU A 68 6.25 1.42 -3.81
CA LEU A 68 5.83 0.45 -4.82
C LEU A 68 5.07 1.13 -5.96
N GLN A 69 4.18 2.08 -5.65
CA GLN A 69 3.50 2.89 -6.65
C GLN A 69 4.48 3.63 -7.57
N ARG A 70 5.57 4.18 -7.00
CA ARG A 70 6.63 4.86 -7.77
C ARG A 70 7.37 3.89 -8.68
N GLU A 71 7.82 2.75 -8.16
CA GLU A 71 8.59 1.76 -8.92
C GLU A 71 7.75 1.10 -10.01
N MET A 72 6.50 0.72 -9.72
CA MET A 72 5.60 0.14 -10.72
C MET A 72 5.36 1.09 -11.90
N ARG A 73 5.23 2.40 -11.66
CA ARG A 73 5.12 3.40 -12.73
C ARG A 73 6.42 3.55 -13.51
N SER A 74 7.53 3.77 -12.81
CA SER A 74 8.85 4.01 -13.42
C SER A 74 9.30 2.85 -14.31
N LEU A 75 9.10 1.62 -13.82
CA LEU A 75 9.49 0.38 -14.47
C LEU A 75 8.37 -0.22 -15.34
N LYS A 76 7.19 0.42 -15.37
CA LYS A 76 5.99 0.01 -16.13
C LYS A 76 5.55 -1.43 -15.82
N TRP A 77 5.64 -1.83 -14.56
CA TRP A 77 5.16 -3.13 -14.11
C TRP A 77 3.64 -3.12 -14.03
N ARG A 78 3.03 -4.17 -14.58
CA ARG A 78 1.56 -4.36 -14.51
C ARG A 78 1.15 -5.36 -13.44
N ASP A 79 2.11 -6.05 -12.85
CA ASP A 79 1.87 -7.06 -11.83
C ASP A 79 3.07 -7.18 -10.88
N LEU A 80 2.78 -7.59 -9.64
CA LEU A 80 3.75 -7.96 -8.61
C LEU A 80 3.14 -9.04 -7.70
N LYS A 81 3.86 -10.11 -7.40
CA LYS A 81 3.38 -11.23 -6.58
C LYS A 81 4.13 -11.30 -5.24
N LEU A 82 3.41 -11.03 -4.16
CA LEU A 82 3.89 -11.06 -2.78
C LEU A 82 3.28 -12.26 -2.04
N TYR A 83 4.13 -13.19 -1.62
CA TYR A 83 3.71 -14.43 -0.95
C TYR A 83 3.94 -14.29 0.54
N LEU A 84 2.87 -14.40 1.33
CA LEU A 84 2.87 -14.12 2.76
C LEU A 84 2.96 -15.42 3.55
N HIS A 85 4.13 -15.64 4.16
CA HIS A 85 4.44 -16.79 5.00
C HIS A 85 4.40 -16.45 6.48
N GLY A 86 4.09 -17.44 7.31
CA GLY A 86 4.18 -17.32 8.76
C GLY A 86 3.14 -18.17 9.46
N ASN A 87 3.37 -18.44 10.76
CA ASN A 87 2.46 -19.25 11.58
C ASN A 87 1.06 -18.63 11.70
N LEU A 88 0.11 -19.40 12.23
CA LEU A 88 -1.19 -18.86 12.60
C LEU A 88 -1.01 -17.75 13.64
N GLY A 89 -1.62 -16.59 13.41
CA GLY A 89 -1.45 -15.42 14.28
C GLY A 89 -0.18 -14.60 14.01
N ALA A 90 0.66 -14.96 13.02
CA ALA A 90 1.85 -14.18 12.66
C ALA A 90 1.56 -12.79 12.07
N GLY A 91 0.29 -12.45 11.83
CA GLY A 91 -0.11 -11.12 11.36
C GLY A 91 -0.26 -10.97 9.85
N LYS A 92 -0.26 -12.05 9.06
CA LYS A 92 -0.42 -12.04 7.59
C LYS A 92 -1.62 -11.20 7.11
N THR A 93 -2.83 -11.50 7.59
CA THR A 93 -4.03 -10.71 7.27
C THR A 93 -3.94 -9.26 7.76
N THR A 94 -3.34 -9.02 8.92
CA THR A 94 -3.15 -7.66 9.43
C THR A 94 -2.24 -6.84 8.52
N PHE A 95 -1.12 -7.44 8.08
CA PHE A 95 -0.23 -6.85 7.10
C PHE A 95 -0.94 -6.57 5.76
N ALA A 96 -1.65 -7.58 5.21
CA ALA A 96 -2.38 -7.43 3.96
C ALA A 96 -3.42 -6.30 4.03
N ARG A 97 -4.14 -6.20 5.15
CA ARG A 97 -5.10 -5.12 5.43
C ARG A 97 -4.43 -3.75 5.36
N TYR A 98 -3.37 -3.53 6.15
CA TYR A 98 -2.71 -2.23 6.16
C TYR A 98 -2.10 -1.89 4.80
N PHE A 99 -1.52 -2.87 4.11
CA PHE A 99 -1.00 -2.68 2.78
C PHE A 99 -2.09 -2.25 1.80
N ILE A 100 -3.23 -2.95 1.73
CA ILE A 100 -4.34 -2.61 0.83
C ILE A 100 -4.93 -1.23 1.17
N GLN A 101 -5.13 -0.94 2.46
CA GLN A 101 -5.61 0.37 2.93
C GLN A 101 -4.64 1.50 2.57
N ALA A 102 -3.33 1.24 2.55
CA ALA A 102 -2.31 2.20 2.15
C ALA A 102 -2.35 2.55 0.65
N PHE A 103 -3.13 1.86 -0.17
CA PHE A 103 -3.47 2.26 -1.56
C PHE A 103 -4.76 3.09 -1.64
N GLY A 104 -5.33 3.51 -0.51
CA GLY A 104 -6.51 4.37 -0.46
C GLY A 104 -7.84 3.63 -0.43
N ILE A 105 -7.83 2.29 -0.31
CA ILE A 105 -9.05 1.51 -0.11
C ILE A 105 -9.67 1.88 1.24
N LYS A 106 -10.89 2.42 1.18
CA LYS A 106 -11.67 2.79 2.37
C LYS A 106 -12.51 1.62 2.85
N GLY A 107 -12.67 1.51 4.17
CA GLY A 107 -13.51 0.48 4.80
C GLY A 107 -12.74 -0.79 5.20
N THR A 108 -13.50 -1.85 5.50
CA THR A 108 -12.94 -3.05 6.10
C THR A 108 -12.32 -3.98 5.06
N VAL A 109 -11.01 -4.20 5.16
CA VAL A 109 -10.31 -5.29 4.46
C VAL A 109 -10.29 -6.51 5.38
N LYS A 110 -11.05 -7.55 5.02
CA LYS A 110 -11.16 -8.81 5.78
C LYS A 110 -10.33 -9.90 5.12
N SER A 111 -9.96 -10.94 5.89
CA SER A 111 -9.37 -12.11 5.25
C SER A 111 -10.42 -12.81 4.37
N PRO A 112 -10.11 -13.11 3.11
CA PRO A 112 -10.97 -13.87 2.23
C PRO A 112 -10.89 -15.38 2.49
N THR A 113 -10.73 -15.83 3.74
CA THR A 113 -10.53 -17.26 4.07
C THR A 113 -11.64 -18.18 3.52
N TYR A 114 -12.87 -17.68 3.34
CA TYR A 114 -13.99 -18.45 2.77
C TYR A 114 -14.26 -18.16 1.28
N THR A 115 -13.95 -16.95 0.81
CA THR A 115 -14.08 -16.59 -0.61
C THR A 115 -12.83 -16.96 -1.42
N LEU A 116 -11.76 -17.36 -0.73
CA LEU A 116 -10.38 -17.61 -1.18
C LEU A 116 -9.67 -16.37 -1.75
N ILE A 117 -10.35 -15.57 -2.58
CA ILE A 117 -9.80 -14.36 -3.20
C ILE A 117 -10.79 -13.20 -3.04
N GLU A 118 -10.27 -12.01 -2.72
CA GLU A 118 -11.00 -10.74 -2.76
C GLU A 118 -10.24 -9.72 -3.62
N PRO A 119 -10.85 -9.18 -4.70
CA PRO A 119 -10.25 -8.14 -5.53
C PRO A 119 -10.54 -6.74 -4.99
N TYR A 120 -9.55 -5.84 -5.11
CA TYR A 120 -9.65 -4.43 -4.72
C TYR A 120 -9.17 -3.55 -5.87
N GLU A 121 -10.02 -2.61 -6.31
CA GLU A 121 -9.65 -1.64 -7.34
C GLU A 121 -8.94 -0.44 -6.72
N ILE A 122 -7.70 -0.21 -7.14
CA ILE A 122 -6.86 0.91 -6.70
C ILE A 122 -6.59 1.87 -7.85
N THR A 123 -6.35 3.13 -7.50
CA THR A 123 -5.95 4.16 -8.44
C THR A 123 -4.50 4.52 -8.20
N LEU A 124 -3.66 4.42 -9.23
CA LEU A 124 -2.30 4.92 -9.20
C LEU A 124 -2.31 6.41 -9.58
N PRO A 125 -2.08 7.36 -8.63
CA PRO A 125 -2.00 8.79 -8.94
C PRO A 125 -0.98 9.09 -10.04
N GLU A 126 -1.29 10.00 -10.97
CA GLU A 126 -0.28 10.46 -11.94
C GLU A 126 0.88 11.17 -11.23
N GLU A 127 2.06 11.12 -11.83
CA GLU A 127 3.19 11.93 -11.37
C GLU A 127 2.84 13.41 -11.60
N VAL A 128 2.76 14.19 -10.52
CA VAL A 128 2.71 15.65 -10.64
C VAL A 128 4.10 16.10 -11.08
N ILE A 129 4.34 16.14 -12.39
CA ILE A 129 5.49 16.83 -12.94
C ILE A 129 5.23 18.32 -12.68
N GLU A 130 5.68 18.82 -11.52
CA GLU A 130 5.84 20.25 -11.34
C GLU A 130 6.82 20.72 -12.42
N LYS A 131 6.28 21.25 -13.52
CA LYS A 131 7.08 21.95 -14.51
C LYS A 131 7.83 23.03 -13.76
N GLY A 132 9.14 22.81 -13.62
CA GLY A 132 10.01 23.70 -12.87
C GLY A 132 9.69 25.15 -13.20
N ARG A 133 9.50 25.95 -12.15
CA ARG A 133 9.54 27.41 -12.27
C ARG A 133 10.89 27.76 -12.90
N SER A 134 10.90 27.97 -14.21
CA SER A 134 11.97 28.68 -14.89
C SER A 134 11.97 30.12 -14.37
N LYS A 135 12.70 30.37 -13.29
CA LYS A 135 13.12 31.72 -12.93
C LYS A 135 14.25 32.10 -13.88
N ASN A 136 13.91 32.65 -15.05
CA ASN A 136 14.73 33.65 -15.76
C ASN A 136 14.10 34.03 -17.11
N GLU A 137 13.04 34.85 -17.10
CA GLU A 137 12.79 35.76 -18.21
C GLU A 137 12.44 37.15 -17.65
N LYS A 138 13.27 38.14 -17.99
CA LYS A 138 13.06 39.56 -17.68
C LYS A 138 11.85 40.08 -18.47
N PRO A 139 11.07 41.03 -17.93
CA PRO A 139 9.96 41.63 -18.68
C PRO A 139 10.51 42.66 -19.67
N GLU A 140 10.53 42.34 -20.97
CA GLU A 140 10.61 43.35 -22.01
C GLU A 140 9.22 43.94 -22.26
N LYS A 141 9.12 45.26 -22.07
CA LYS A 141 7.95 46.07 -22.43
C LYS A 141 7.70 46.00 -23.93
N ARG A 142 6.53 45.55 -24.38
CA ARG A 142 5.99 45.94 -25.69
C ARG A 142 4.47 46.09 -25.66
N GLU A 143 4.04 47.09 -26.40
CA GLU A 143 2.75 47.78 -26.33
C GLU A 143 1.56 46.98 -26.88
N LYS A 144 0.38 47.40 -26.40
CA LYS A 144 -0.99 46.98 -26.77
C LYS A 144 -1.21 46.86 -28.29
N ARG A 145 -1.85 45.77 -28.74
CA ARG A 145 -2.94 45.77 -29.74
C ARG A 145 -3.92 44.60 -29.56
N ASP A 146 -5.17 45.01 -29.42
CA ASP A 146 -6.50 44.46 -29.71
C ASP A 146 -6.75 43.01 -30.20
N ASN A 147 -7.78 42.43 -29.58
CA ASN A 147 -8.81 41.45 -30.00
C ASN A 147 -8.48 40.19 -30.82
N GLY A 148 -8.94 39.05 -30.29
CA GLY A 148 -9.60 38.03 -31.13
C GLY A 148 -9.44 36.56 -30.75
N LYS A 149 -10.43 36.06 -29.97
CA LYS A 149 -11.06 34.72 -30.08
C LYS A 149 -10.35 33.46 -29.56
N ARG A 150 -11.14 32.79 -28.70
CA ARG A 150 -11.23 31.36 -28.36
C ARG A 150 -10.18 30.80 -27.40
N ALA A 151 -10.52 30.92 -26.11
CA ALA A 151 -10.09 29.99 -25.08
C ALA A 151 -10.62 28.58 -25.41
N GLY A 152 -9.76 27.73 -25.97
CA GLY A 152 -9.89 26.30 -25.77
C GLY A 152 -9.39 26.00 -24.36
N LYS A 153 -10.31 25.68 -23.44
CA LYS A 153 -9.96 25.00 -22.19
C LYS A 153 -9.49 23.60 -22.56
N GLY A 154 -8.21 23.46 -22.91
CA GLY A 154 -7.51 22.19 -22.88
C GLY A 154 -7.20 21.87 -21.42
N GLY A 155 -8.22 21.47 -20.66
CA GLY A 155 -7.99 20.76 -19.41
C GLY A 155 -7.54 19.36 -19.80
N ILE A 156 -6.26 19.06 -19.63
CA ILE A 156 -5.81 17.67 -19.55
C ILE A 156 -6.39 17.18 -18.22
N GLU A 157 -7.49 16.44 -18.26
CA GLU A 157 -7.90 15.68 -17.08
C GLU A 157 -6.85 14.56 -16.91
N PRO A 158 -6.17 14.47 -15.76
CA PRO A 158 -5.19 13.42 -15.52
C PRO A 158 -5.92 12.07 -15.60
N SER A 159 -5.45 11.17 -16.48
CA SER A 159 -6.02 9.84 -16.62
C SER A 159 -5.30 8.92 -15.63
N SER A 160 -5.77 8.92 -14.40
CA SER A 160 -5.25 7.99 -13.38
C SER A 160 -5.39 6.54 -13.84
N GLU A 161 -4.32 5.75 -13.70
CA GLU A 161 -4.31 4.34 -14.10
C GLU A 161 -4.99 3.48 -13.02
N LEU A 162 -5.99 2.69 -13.44
CA LEU A 162 -6.64 1.72 -12.58
C LEU A 162 -5.82 0.44 -12.53
N MET A 163 -5.66 -0.12 -11.34
CA MET A 163 -4.96 -1.37 -11.09
C MET A 163 -5.72 -2.20 -10.05
N MET A 164 -5.55 -3.52 -10.09
CA MET A 164 -6.15 -4.42 -9.11
C MET A 164 -5.13 -4.85 -8.06
N ILE A 165 -5.58 -4.98 -6.81
CA ILE A 165 -4.94 -5.80 -5.79
C ILE A 165 -5.81 -7.05 -5.58
N TYR A 166 -5.22 -8.23 -5.65
CA TYR A 166 -5.87 -9.49 -5.34
C TYR A 166 -5.33 -10.00 -4.00
N HIS A 167 -6.18 -10.04 -2.98
CA HIS A 167 -5.88 -10.68 -1.71
C HIS A 167 -6.37 -12.11 -1.75
N ALA A 168 -5.49 -13.08 -1.61
CA ALA A 168 -5.82 -14.49 -1.52
C ALA A 168 -5.45 -15.05 -0.15
N ASP A 169 -6.34 -15.83 0.46
CA ASP A 169 -6.06 -16.64 1.66
C ASP A 169 -6.34 -18.11 1.35
N LEU A 170 -5.25 -18.86 1.13
CA LEU A 170 -5.33 -20.25 0.70
C LEU A 170 -5.38 -21.25 1.87
N TYR A 171 -5.50 -20.78 3.11
CA TYR A 171 -5.47 -21.66 4.30
C TYR A 171 -6.45 -22.84 4.21
N ARG A 172 -7.62 -22.60 3.62
CA ARG A 172 -8.71 -23.58 3.46
C ARG A 172 -8.79 -24.23 2.09
N LEU A 173 -7.85 -23.93 1.20
CA LEU A 173 -7.79 -24.56 -0.12
C LEU A 173 -7.61 -26.08 0.05
N ALA A 174 -8.54 -26.87 -0.50
CA ALA A 174 -8.52 -28.31 -0.29
C ALA A 174 -7.50 -29.00 -1.19
N SER A 175 -7.24 -28.43 -2.37
CA SER A 175 -6.26 -28.91 -3.35
C SER A 175 -5.71 -27.74 -4.18
N PRO A 176 -4.40 -27.72 -4.53
CA PRO A 176 -3.82 -26.72 -5.42
C PRO A 176 -4.58 -26.57 -6.75
N LEU A 177 -5.17 -27.67 -7.25
CA LEU A 177 -5.89 -27.67 -8.53
C LEU A 177 -7.17 -26.82 -8.53
N GLU A 178 -7.78 -26.57 -7.36
CA GLU A 178 -8.96 -25.69 -7.25
C GLU A 178 -8.64 -24.24 -7.66
N LEU A 179 -7.36 -23.85 -7.67
CA LEU A 179 -6.94 -22.54 -8.17
C LEU A 179 -7.23 -22.34 -9.66
N TYR A 180 -7.28 -23.42 -10.46
CA TYR A 180 -7.64 -23.32 -11.88
C TYR A 180 -9.09 -22.86 -12.06
N ASP A 181 -9.99 -23.26 -11.16
CA ASP A 181 -11.40 -22.87 -11.20
C ASP A 181 -11.61 -21.40 -10.81
N LEU A 182 -10.64 -20.80 -10.13
CA LEU A 182 -10.69 -19.37 -9.77
C LEU A 182 -10.46 -18.47 -10.97
N GLY A 183 -9.77 -18.93 -12.02
CA GLY A 183 -9.61 -18.19 -13.28
C GLY A 183 -8.81 -16.87 -13.19
N LEU A 184 -8.22 -16.56 -12.04
CA LEU A 184 -7.59 -15.26 -11.79
C LEU A 184 -6.05 -15.30 -11.81
N LEU A 185 -5.40 -16.46 -11.83
CA LEU A 185 -3.93 -16.56 -11.69
C LEU A 185 -3.12 -15.84 -12.79
N GLU A 186 -3.75 -15.49 -13.91
CA GLU A 186 -3.14 -14.79 -15.04
C GLU A 186 -3.44 -13.28 -15.05
N GLU A 187 -4.25 -12.79 -14.11
CA GLU A 187 -4.66 -11.38 -14.07
C GLU A 187 -3.51 -10.46 -13.64
N GLN A 188 -3.43 -9.31 -14.31
CA GLN A 188 -2.50 -8.24 -13.97
C GLN A 188 -2.94 -7.55 -12.68
N GLY A 189 -1.98 -7.27 -11.81
CA GLY A 189 -2.22 -6.60 -10.54
C GLY A 189 -1.22 -6.99 -9.46
N ILE A 190 -1.40 -6.42 -8.28
CA ILE A 190 -0.61 -6.78 -7.10
C ILE A 190 -1.30 -7.96 -6.42
N TRP A 191 -0.59 -9.05 -6.25
CA TRP A 191 -1.08 -10.26 -5.59
C TRP A 191 -0.51 -10.35 -4.19
N LEU A 192 -1.39 -10.46 -3.19
CA LEU A 192 -1.06 -10.80 -1.81
C LEU A 192 -1.59 -12.21 -1.52
N ILE A 193 -0.72 -13.20 -1.45
CA ILE A 193 -1.15 -14.59 -1.27
C ILE A 193 -0.72 -15.08 0.12
N GLU A 194 -1.68 -15.23 1.04
CA GLU A 194 -1.46 -15.89 2.32
C GLU A 194 -1.48 -17.42 2.15
N TRP A 195 -0.57 -18.10 2.84
CA TRP A 195 -0.41 -19.56 2.81
C TRP A 195 -0.15 -20.10 1.38
N PRO A 196 0.83 -19.54 0.65
CA PRO A 196 1.09 -19.90 -0.74
C PRO A 196 1.47 -21.39 -0.91
N GLU A 197 1.99 -22.05 0.13
CA GLU A 197 2.31 -23.48 0.10
C GLU A 197 1.08 -24.36 -0.19
N LYS A 198 -0.13 -23.86 0.07
CA LYS A 198 -1.38 -24.56 -0.26
C LYS A 198 -1.64 -24.62 -1.77
N GLY A 199 -1.04 -23.72 -2.53
CA GLY A 199 -1.13 -23.67 -3.99
C GLY A 199 0.12 -24.17 -4.72
N GLU A 200 1.05 -24.85 -4.03
CA GLU A 200 2.32 -25.29 -4.61
C GLU A 200 2.11 -26.16 -5.86
N GLY A 201 2.93 -25.90 -6.89
CA GLY A 201 2.86 -26.59 -8.19
C GLY A 201 1.81 -26.04 -9.15
N VAL A 202 0.91 -25.17 -8.69
CA VAL A 202 -0.10 -24.48 -9.54
C VAL A 202 0.12 -22.98 -9.56
N LEU A 203 0.45 -22.39 -8.42
CA LEU A 203 0.75 -20.98 -8.31
C LEU A 203 1.95 -20.56 -9.19
N PRO A 204 1.90 -19.36 -9.81
CA PRO A 204 3.07 -18.78 -10.48
C PRO A 204 4.20 -18.50 -9.49
N THR A 205 5.41 -18.25 -9.98
CA THR A 205 6.52 -17.85 -9.12
C THR A 205 6.23 -16.51 -8.45
N ALA A 206 6.51 -16.41 -7.15
CA ALA A 206 6.50 -15.13 -6.45
C ALA A 206 7.52 -14.16 -7.06
N ASP A 207 7.28 -12.86 -6.92
CA ASP A 207 8.34 -11.85 -7.06
C ASP A 207 9.08 -11.68 -5.73
N ILE A 208 8.35 -11.77 -4.61
CA ILE A 208 8.89 -11.71 -3.25
C ILE A 208 8.18 -12.74 -2.36
N GLU A 209 8.99 -13.54 -1.65
CA GLU A 209 8.56 -14.36 -0.52
C GLU A 209 8.73 -13.52 0.76
N LEU A 210 7.63 -13.14 1.40
CA LEU A 210 7.60 -12.32 2.61
C LEU A 210 7.25 -13.18 3.82
N PHE A 211 8.21 -13.37 4.72
CA PHE A 211 8.02 -14.11 5.96
C PHE A 211 7.69 -13.17 7.11
N LEU A 212 6.65 -13.52 7.87
CA LEU A 212 6.16 -12.79 9.02
C LEU A 212 6.35 -13.63 10.30
N ALA A 213 6.92 -13.01 11.33
CA ALA A 213 7.01 -13.58 12.66
C ALA A 213 6.60 -12.53 13.70
N ARG A 214 5.61 -12.87 14.53
CA ARG A 214 5.09 -11.97 15.57
C ARG A 214 5.51 -12.44 16.96
N GLU A 215 6.05 -11.52 17.75
CA GLU A 215 6.46 -11.72 19.14
C GLU A 215 5.89 -10.57 19.99
N GLY A 216 4.81 -10.85 20.73
CA GLY A 216 4.05 -9.80 21.41
C GLY A 216 3.45 -8.82 20.40
N GLU A 217 3.77 -7.53 20.54
CA GLU A 217 3.33 -6.47 19.63
C GLU A 217 4.27 -6.29 18.43
N SER A 218 5.48 -6.85 18.51
CA SER A 218 6.49 -6.72 17.48
C SER A 218 6.24 -7.68 16.32
N LEU A 219 6.48 -7.22 15.10
CA LEU A 219 6.42 -7.97 13.86
C LEU A 219 7.75 -7.89 13.12
N THR A 220 8.40 -9.03 12.94
CA THR A 220 9.57 -9.16 12.08
C THR A 220 9.12 -9.53 10.67
N LEU A 221 9.58 -8.77 9.68
CA LEU A 221 9.37 -9.02 8.27
C LEU A 221 10.68 -9.41 7.60
N ARG A 222 10.67 -10.46 6.79
CA ARG A 222 11.81 -10.86 5.95
C ARG A 222 11.38 -10.99 4.49
N PHE A 223 11.97 -10.17 3.64
CA PHE A 223 11.72 -10.13 2.20
C PHE A 223 12.81 -10.92 1.47
N LEU A 224 12.41 -11.97 0.77
CA LEU A 224 13.28 -12.78 -0.07
C LEU A 224 12.87 -12.57 -1.53
N PRO A 225 13.61 -11.78 -2.32
CA PRO A 225 13.29 -11.59 -3.73
C PRO A 225 13.47 -12.91 -4.50
N GLN A 226 12.52 -13.21 -5.39
CA GLN A 226 12.52 -14.43 -6.23
C GLN A 226 12.53 -14.10 -7.73
N SER A 227 12.48 -12.83 -8.10
CA SER A 227 12.49 -12.35 -9.48
C SER A 227 13.28 -11.06 -9.62
N GLU A 228 13.60 -10.67 -10.86
CA GLU A 228 14.21 -9.36 -11.16
C GLU A 228 13.38 -8.19 -10.62
N LYS A 229 12.04 -8.31 -10.60
CA LYS A 229 11.17 -7.29 -10.00
C LYS A 229 11.33 -7.23 -8.49
N GLY A 230 11.37 -8.39 -7.83
CA GLY A 230 11.66 -8.47 -6.41
C GLY A 230 12.98 -7.78 -6.08
N GLU A 231 14.06 -8.19 -6.75
CA GLU A 231 15.41 -7.61 -6.56
C GLU A 231 15.43 -6.10 -6.79
N ALA A 232 14.79 -5.62 -7.86
CA ALA A 232 14.68 -4.20 -8.19
C ALA A 232 13.90 -3.40 -7.14
N LEU A 233 13.00 -4.03 -6.37
CA LEU A 233 12.21 -3.38 -5.32
C LEU A 233 12.94 -3.36 -3.97
N ILE A 234 13.72 -4.39 -3.62
CA ILE A 234 14.33 -4.52 -2.29
C ILE A 234 15.32 -3.38 -2.00
N THR A 235 16.21 -3.05 -2.94
CA THR A 235 17.24 -2.04 -2.70
C THR A 235 16.65 -0.64 -2.49
N PRO A 236 15.73 -0.15 -3.37
CA PRO A 236 15.01 1.10 -3.12
C PRO A 236 14.21 1.09 -1.82
N LEU A 237 13.62 -0.06 -1.44
CA LEU A 237 12.88 -0.19 -0.19
C LEU A 237 13.79 -0.01 1.01
N HIS A 238 14.93 -0.68 1.03
CA HIS A 238 15.91 -0.52 2.10
C HIS A 238 16.34 0.95 2.25
N SER A 239 16.72 1.61 1.14
CA SER A 239 17.13 3.03 1.17
C SER A 239 15.99 3.98 1.58
N HIS A 240 14.76 3.71 1.16
CA HIS A 240 13.59 4.51 1.49
C HIS A 240 13.28 4.46 3.00
N LEU A 241 13.39 3.27 3.60
CA LEU A 241 13.18 3.07 5.04
C LEU A 241 14.28 3.73 5.87
N ASP A 242 15.52 3.68 5.42
CA ASP A 242 16.64 4.34 6.10
C ASP A 242 16.44 5.87 6.16
N ALA A 243 15.98 6.46 5.05
CA ALA A 243 15.65 7.88 5.01
C ALA A 243 14.48 8.23 5.93
N TYR A 244 13.40 7.45 5.87
CA TYR A 244 12.23 7.63 6.73
C TYR A 244 12.60 7.58 8.22
N ASN A 245 13.40 6.59 8.63
CA ASN A 245 13.83 6.46 10.02
C ASN A 245 14.65 7.67 10.50
N HIS A 246 15.50 8.24 9.64
CA HIS A 246 16.28 9.42 10.00
C HIS A 246 15.37 10.64 10.22
N ASP A 247 14.38 10.84 9.34
CA ASP A 247 13.43 11.94 9.44
C ASP A 247 12.52 11.81 10.68
N SER A 248 12.02 10.60 10.97
CA SER A 248 11.19 10.33 12.15
C SER A 248 11.95 10.54 13.46
N GLN A 249 13.23 10.14 13.53
CA GLN A 249 14.06 10.40 14.72
C GLN A 249 14.30 11.89 14.94
N ALA A 250 14.56 12.66 13.88
CA ALA A 250 14.74 14.11 13.98
C ALA A 250 13.47 14.83 14.44
N ALA A 251 12.29 14.35 14.05
CA ALA A 251 11.00 14.90 14.46
C ALA A 251 10.69 14.65 15.96
N GLN A 252 11.13 13.51 16.51
CA GLN A 252 10.95 13.19 17.95
C GLN A 252 11.87 14.00 18.87
N GLU A 253 12.98 14.55 18.36
CA GLU A 253 13.97 15.32 19.12
C GLU A 253 13.72 16.85 19.07
N ALA A 254 12.79 17.33 18.25
CA ALA A 254 12.50 18.75 17.99
C ALA A 254 11.32 19.29 18.83
#